data_AF-A0A8X6KYM6-F1
#
_entry.id   AF-A0A8X6KYM6-F1
#
_cell.length_a   1.000
_cell.length_b   1.000
_cell.length_c   1.000
_cell.angle_alpha   90.00
_cell.angle_beta   90.00
_cell.angle_gamma   90.00
#
_symmetry.space_group_name_H-M   'P 1'
#
loop_
_entity.id
_entity.type
_entity.pdbx_description
1 polymer ?
#
loop_
_entity_poly.entity_id
_entity_poly.type
_entity_poly.pdbx_seq_one_letter_code
_entity_poly.pdbx_strand_id
1 'polypeptide(L)'
;MDLSPRGGLLLTRYFFWRRKISQLLPGSKVRLFSVLGNVRDLTSVATKNNRLLFVYFLQLCLAYAKMFPKEKLFCIWMFFHPLIFITKADAIEEVLSSTKLIEKSYLYRWLEPILGTGILSSPFYIWKPRRKILNNCFRYEFLKEHLPILNEKSQFLVKCLKEETCKDFTKIVKPISLCALDIISETILGIHIGAQESKKEPEFIHSAK
;
A
#
# COMPACT_ATOMS: atom_id res chain seq x y z
N MET A 1 29.22 -6.32 23.09
CA MET A 1 28.10 -5.43 22.69
C MET A 1 27.91 -4.42 23.82
N ASP A 2 28.69 -3.33 23.79
CA ASP A 2 28.62 -2.29 24.81
C ASP A 2 27.36 -1.44 24.62
N LEU A 3 26.30 -1.81 25.33
CA LEU A 3 25.15 -0.94 25.54
C LEU A 3 25.60 0.20 26.44
N SER A 4 25.97 1.34 25.83
CA SER A 4 26.24 2.57 26.57
C SER A 4 25.10 2.86 27.57
N PRO A 5 25.37 3.52 28.71
CA PRO A 5 24.35 3.81 29.74
C PRO A 5 23.12 4.58 29.20
N ARG A 6 23.27 5.27 28.06
CA ARG A 6 22.17 5.94 27.34
C ARG A 6 21.23 4.94 26.64
N GLY A 7 21.74 3.81 26.15
CA GLY A 7 20.94 2.78 25.48
C GLY A 7 20.01 2.03 26.43
N GLY A 8 20.47 1.72 27.65
CA GLY A 8 19.64 1.06 28.67
C GLY A 8 18.42 1.89 29.09
N LEU A 9 18.60 3.21 29.25
CA LEU A 9 17.50 4.12 29.60
C LEU A 9 16.46 4.27 28.49
N LEU A 10 16.89 4.24 27.23
CA LEU A 10 15.99 4.29 26.07
C LEU A 10 15.15 3.00 25.96
N LEU A 11 15.76 1.83 26.21
CA LEU A 11 15.07 0.55 26.19
C LEU A 11 14.01 0.47 27.29
N THR A 12 14.34 0.83 28.53
CA THR A 12 13.36 0.81 29.64
C THR A 12 12.20 1.76 29.35
N ARG A 13 12.48 2.98 28.89
CA ARG A 13 11.46 3.96 28.48
C ARG A 13 10.58 3.44 27.34
N TYR A 14 11.16 2.75 26.35
CA TYR A 14 10.40 2.10 25.29
C TYR A 14 9.48 0.99 25.83
N PHE A 15 9.97 0.12 26.71
CA PHE A 15 9.15 -0.95 27.30
C PHE A 15 8.00 -0.42 28.15
N PHE A 16 8.23 0.64 28.93
CA PHE A 16 7.15 1.32 29.67
C PHE A 16 6.11 1.93 28.74
N TRP A 17 6.55 2.64 27.70
CA TRP A 17 5.66 3.20 26.70
C TRP A 17 4.85 2.12 25.98
N ARG A 18 5.50 1.04 25.52
CA ARG A 18 4.86 -0.11 24.87
C ARG A 18 3.81 -0.77 25.76
N ARG A 19 4.12 -0.97 27.05
CA ARG A 19 3.18 -1.50 28.04
C ARG A 19 1.96 -0.60 28.19
N LYS A 20 2.16 0.72 28.28
CA LYS A 20 1.07 1.69 28.38
C LYS A 20 0.14 1.62 27.15
N ILE A 21 0.68 1.61 25.94
CA ILE A 21 -0.12 1.51 24.71
C ILE A 21 -0.88 0.19 24.63
N SER A 22 -0.24 -0.93 24.98
CA SER A 22 -0.88 -2.26 24.97
C SER A 22 -2.00 -2.40 26.01
N GLN A 23 -2.06 -1.53 27.03
CA GLN A 23 -3.14 -1.50 28.01
C GLN A 23 -4.32 -0.63 27.55
N LEU A 24 -4.05 0.40 26.74
CA LEU A 24 -5.06 1.36 26.29
C LEU A 24 -5.88 0.85 25.09
N LEU A 25 -5.30 0.00 24.24
CA LEU A 25 -5.91 -0.44 22.99
C LEU A 25 -6.28 -1.93 23.03
N PRO A 26 -7.46 -2.32 22.54
CA PRO A 26 -7.79 -3.73 22.34
C PRO A 26 -6.81 -4.36 21.35
N GLY A 27 -6.28 -5.54 21.65
CA GLY A 27 -5.30 -6.20 20.79
C GLY A 27 -4.54 -7.30 21.53
N SER A 28 -3.57 -7.92 20.85
CA SER A 28 -2.76 -8.94 21.51
C SER A 28 -1.93 -8.30 22.62
N LYS A 29 -2.14 -8.80 23.83
CA LYS A 29 -1.30 -8.43 24.98
C LYS A 29 0.07 -9.04 24.77
N VAL A 30 1.02 -8.24 24.29
CA VAL A 30 2.38 -8.70 24.07
C VAL A 30 3.13 -8.71 25.40
N ARG A 31 3.77 -9.82 25.76
CA ARG A 31 4.65 -9.91 26.94
C ARG A 31 5.81 -8.91 26.82
N LEU A 32 6.24 -8.35 27.96
CA LEU A 32 7.23 -7.26 28.05
C LEU A 32 8.47 -7.47 27.15
N PHE A 33 8.98 -8.69 27.06
CA PHE A 33 10.19 -9.06 26.30
C PHE A 33 9.93 -9.78 24.96
N SER A 34 8.67 -9.90 24.53
CA SER A 34 8.39 -10.46 23.19
C SER A 34 8.66 -9.38 22.14
N VAL A 35 9.92 -9.27 21.73
CA VAL A 35 10.38 -8.35 20.67
C VAL A 35 9.70 -8.66 19.34
N LEU A 36 9.41 -9.93 19.09
CA LEU A 36 8.75 -10.39 17.86
C LEU A 36 7.24 -10.14 17.85
N GLY A 37 6.58 -9.76 18.95
CA GLY A 37 5.14 -9.46 18.94
C GLY A 37 4.30 -10.57 18.30
N ASN A 38 3.43 -10.22 17.35
CA ASN A 38 2.66 -11.17 16.53
C ASN A 38 3.42 -11.66 15.29
N VAL A 39 4.65 -11.19 15.06
CA VAL A 39 5.46 -11.58 13.90
C VAL A 39 5.80 -13.07 13.94
N ARG A 40 5.80 -13.72 15.11
CA ARG A 40 5.96 -15.18 15.24
C ARG A 40 4.86 -15.95 14.51
N ASP A 41 3.63 -15.44 14.53
CA ASP A 41 2.50 -16.02 13.79
C ASP A 41 2.68 -15.81 12.29
N LEU A 42 3.33 -14.71 11.89
CA LEU A 42 3.68 -14.41 10.51
C LEU A 42 4.86 -15.27 9.99
N THR A 43 5.89 -15.51 10.81
CA THR A 43 7.13 -16.18 10.40
C THR A 43 6.99 -17.69 10.28
N SER A 44 6.23 -18.34 11.19
CA SER A 44 5.95 -19.79 11.10
C SER A 44 5.19 -20.17 9.83
N VAL A 45 4.50 -19.21 9.23
CA VAL A 45 3.68 -19.36 8.04
C VAL A 45 4.42 -18.89 6.78
N ALA A 46 5.29 -17.88 6.90
CA ALA A 46 6.12 -17.35 5.81
C ALA A 46 7.17 -18.37 5.31
N THR A 47 7.71 -19.22 6.18
CA THR A 47 8.79 -20.18 5.84
C THR A 47 8.38 -21.26 4.83
N LYS A 48 7.09 -21.39 4.49
CA LYS A 48 6.60 -22.41 3.55
C LYS A 48 6.39 -21.91 2.12
N ASN A 49 6.28 -20.60 1.90
CA ASN A 49 6.04 -20.04 0.57
C ASN A 49 6.35 -18.52 0.49
N ASN A 50 7.40 -18.13 -0.22
CA ASN A 50 7.92 -16.74 -0.27
C ASN A 50 7.00 -15.69 -0.93
N ARG A 51 5.80 -16.07 -1.42
CA ARG A 51 4.91 -15.18 -2.20
C ARG A 51 3.72 -14.58 -1.44
N LEU A 52 3.53 -14.92 -0.15
CA LEU A 52 2.23 -14.70 0.53
C LEU A 52 2.28 -13.82 1.80
N LEU A 53 3.40 -13.16 2.12
CA LEU A 53 3.51 -12.32 3.33
C LEU A 53 2.38 -11.29 3.46
N PHE A 54 2.02 -10.63 2.35
CA PHE A 54 0.91 -9.67 2.32
C PHE A 54 -0.45 -10.35 2.58
N VAL A 55 -0.68 -11.52 1.99
CA VAL A 55 -1.92 -12.29 2.19
C VAL A 55 -2.05 -12.73 3.64
N TYR A 56 -0.97 -13.18 4.27
CA TYR A 56 -0.98 -13.55 5.68
C TYR A 56 -1.17 -12.35 6.60
N PHE A 57 -0.57 -11.21 6.27
CA PHE A 57 -0.84 -9.97 6.98
C PHE A 57 -2.33 -9.58 6.88
N LEU A 58 -2.94 -9.66 5.70
CA LEU A 58 -4.38 -9.41 5.53
C LEU A 58 -5.23 -10.40 6.33
N GLN A 59 -4.90 -11.69 6.30
CA GLN A 59 -5.60 -12.71 7.10
C GLN A 59 -5.49 -12.45 8.59
N LEU A 60 -4.33 -12.00 9.08
CA LEU A 60 -4.14 -11.59 10.47
C LEU A 60 -5.04 -10.41 10.83
N CYS A 61 -5.06 -9.36 10.01
CA CYS A 61 -5.94 -8.21 10.22
C CYS A 61 -7.41 -8.62 10.25
N LEU A 62 -7.83 -9.51 9.35
CA LEU A 62 -9.20 -10.05 9.32
C LEU A 62 -9.52 -10.90 10.55
N ALA A 63 -8.59 -11.74 11.01
CA ALA A 63 -8.76 -12.54 12.21
C ALA A 63 -8.94 -11.66 13.45
N TYR A 64 -8.13 -10.61 13.60
CA TYR A 64 -8.25 -9.64 14.71
C TYR A 64 -9.58 -8.88 14.64
N ALA A 65 -10.00 -8.44 13.44
CA ALA A 65 -11.30 -7.80 13.27
C ALA A 65 -12.46 -8.71 13.70
N LYS A 66 -12.36 -10.04 13.46
CA LYS A 66 -13.35 -11.03 13.89
C LYS A 66 -13.29 -11.34 15.40
N MET A 67 -12.11 -11.32 16.01
CA MET A 67 -11.93 -11.55 17.44
C MET A 67 -12.46 -10.40 18.30
N PHE A 68 -12.40 -9.17 17.78
CA PHE A 68 -12.85 -7.96 18.48
C PHE A 68 -13.99 -7.26 17.74
N PRO A 69 -15.16 -7.92 17.51
CA PRO A 69 -16.21 -7.39 16.64
C PRO A 69 -16.95 -6.17 17.25
N LYS A 70 -16.89 -6.02 18.59
CA LYS A 70 -17.50 -4.92 19.33
C LYS A 70 -16.59 -3.69 19.41
N GLU A 71 -15.29 -3.87 19.26
CA GLU A 71 -14.31 -2.79 19.38
C GLU A 71 -14.27 -1.97 18.09
N LYS A 72 -14.11 -0.65 18.23
CA LYS A 72 -14.02 0.28 17.09
C LYS A 72 -12.63 0.26 16.43
N LEU A 73 -11.63 -0.13 17.20
CA LEU A 73 -10.22 -0.14 16.81
C LEU A 73 -9.48 -1.26 17.53
N PHE A 74 -8.39 -1.73 16.94
CA PHE A 74 -7.49 -2.68 17.57
C PHE A 74 -6.03 -2.40 17.20
N CYS A 75 -5.11 -2.90 18.02
CA CYS A 75 -3.67 -2.75 17.83
C CYS A 75 -3.01 -4.10 17.53
N ILE A 76 -2.25 -4.16 16.45
CA ILE A 76 -1.32 -5.26 16.12
C ILE A 76 0.11 -4.75 16.29
N TRP A 77 0.89 -5.43 17.11
CA TRP A 77 2.31 -5.10 17.27
C TRP A 77 3.14 -5.82 16.20
N MET A 78 3.70 -5.03 15.28
CA MET A 78 4.67 -5.49 14.29
C MET A 78 6.06 -5.11 14.76
N PHE A 79 6.79 -6.10 15.29
CA PHE A 79 8.14 -5.90 15.84
C PHE A 79 8.15 -4.79 16.90
N PHE A 80 8.76 -3.64 16.59
CA PHE A 80 8.82 -2.49 17.49
C PHE A 80 7.71 -1.44 17.33
N HIS A 81 6.89 -1.53 16.27
CA HIS A 81 5.89 -0.51 15.94
C HIS A 81 4.45 -1.02 16.15
N PRO A 82 3.59 -0.24 16.83
CA PRO A 82 2.17 -0.54 16.89
C PRO A 82 1.49 -0.13 15.58
N LEU A 83 0.74 -1.05 14.98
CA LEU A 83 -0.18 -0.77 13.89
C LEU A 83 -1.61 -0.73 14.44
N ILE A 84 -2.24 0.43 14.33
CA ILE A 84 -3.61 0.64 14.79
C ILE A 84 -4.53 0.50 13.57
N PHE A 85 -5.53 -0.36 13.70
CA PHE A 85 -6.55 -0.59 12.70
C PHE A 85 -7.88 -0.12 13.24
N ILE A 86 -8.67 0.50 12.37
CA ILE A 86 -10.02 0.97 12.68
C ILE A 86 -10.99 0.09 11.87
N THR A 87 -12.00 -0.46 12.53
CA THR A 87 -12.89 -1.47 11.95
C THR A 87 -14.30 -0.98 11.68
N LYS A 88 -14.74 0.07 12.39
CA LYS A 88 -16.11 0.60 12.32
C LYS A 88 -16.13 1.90 11.52
N ALA A 89 -17.17 2.04 10.69
CA ALA A 89 -17.35 3.21 9.83
C ALA A 89 -17.37 4.52 10.63
N ASP A 90 -18.11 4.57 11.74
CA ASP A 90 -18.24 5.78 12.57
C ASP A 90 -16.87 6.28 13.10
N ALA A 91 -15.99 5.36 13.49
CA ALA A 91 -14.64 5.71 13.95
C ALA A 91 -13.72 6.11 12.80
N ILE A 92 -13.90 5.52 11.62
CA ILE A 92 -13.18 5.91 10.40
C ILE A 92 -13.59 7.34 10.01
N GLU A 93 -14.89 7.66 10.07
CA GLU A 93 -15.41 9.00 9.77
C GLU A 93 -14.82 10.05 10.72
N GLU A 94 -14.80 9.78 12.03
CA GLU A 94 -14.21 10.70 13.02
C GLU A 94 -12.72 10.95 12.75
N VAL A 95 -11.97 9.90 12.36
CA VAL A 95 -10.54 10.03 12.05
C VAL A 95 -10.30 10.75 10.73
N LEU A 96 -11.06 10.44 9.67
CA LEU A 96 -10.88 11.03 8.34
C LEU A 96 -11.41 12.47 8.24
N SER A 97 -12.40 12.84 9.04
CA SER A 97 -12.90 14.23 9.13
C SER A 97 -12.02 15.14 9.97
N SER A 98 -11.21 14.56 10.87
CA SER A 98 -10.34 15.30 11.77
C SER A 98 -9.13 15.90 11.05
N THR A 99 -8.86 17.18 11.30
CA THR A 99 -7.64 17.86 10.85
C THR A 99 -6.41 17.58 11.71
N LYS A 100 -6.55 16.77 12.77
CA LYS A 100 -5.44 16.44 13.68
C LYS A 100 -4.51 15.36 13.12
N LEU A 101 -5.03 14.46 12.30
CA LEU A 101 -4.31 13.28 11.77
C LEU A 101 -4.15 13.36 10.24
N ILE A 102 -3.65 14.49 9.74
CA ILE A 102 -3.50 14.72 8.30
C ILE A 102 -2.20 14.10 7.77
N GLU A 103 -1.20 13.90 8.63
CA GLU A 103 0.07 13.32 8.24
C GLU A 103 -0.06 11.83 7.91
N LYS A 104 0.68 11.41 6.89
CA LYS A 104 0.65 10.03 6.42
C LYS A 104 1.34 9.10 7.42
N SER A 105 0.86 7.85 7.45
CA SER A 105 1.49 6.81 8.26
C SER A 105 2.97 6.63 7.89
N TYR A 106 3.79 6.26 8.88
CA TYR A 106 5.17 5.83 8.67
C TYR A 106 5.30 4.74 7.59
N LEU A 107 4.23 3.97 7.35
CA LEU A 107 4.20 2.96 6.28
C LEU A 107 4.47 3.54 4.88
N TYR A 108 4.15 4.81 4.64
CA TYR A 108 4.44 5.46 3.35
C TYR A 108 5.93 5.73 3.14
N ARG A 109 6.77 5.71 4.20
CA ARG A 109 8.22 5.84 4.05
C ARG A 109 8.84 4.66 3.34
N TRP A 110 8.23 3.47 3.41
CA TRP A 110 8.68 2.32 2.63
C TRP A 110 8.51 2.52 1.12
N LEU A 111 7.66 3.46 0.69
CA LEU A 111 7.46 3.81 -0.72
C LEU A 111 8.41 4.92 -1.20
N GLU A 112 9.07 5.65 -0.29
CA GLU A 112 9.98 6.74 -0.64
C GLU A 112 11.16 6.32 -1.53
N PRO A 113 11.81 5.15 -1.34
CA PRO A 113 12.89 4.72 -2.23
C PRO A 113 12.44 4.47 -3.68
N ILE A 114 11.17 4.09 -3.88
CA ILE A 114 10.62 3.72 -5.19
C ILE A 114 10.01 4.95 -5.88
N LEU A 115 9.26 5.77 -5.14
CA LEU A 115 8.46 6.88 -5.67
C LEU A 115 9.01 8.27 -5.32
N GLY A 116 10.13 8.34 -4.60
CA GLY A 116 10.68 9.57 -4.05
C GLY A 116 9.72 10.25 -3.08
N THR A 117 9.86 11.57 -2.92
CA THR A 117 8.93 12.44 -2.17
C THR A 117 7.82 12.96 -3.09
N GLY A 118 7.14 12.05 -3.77
CA GLY A 118 6.02 12.32 -4.67
C GLY A 118 4.70 12.59 -3.96
N ILE A 119 3.59 12.58 -4.69
CA ILE A 119 2.26 12.82 -4.11
C ILE A 119 1.85 11.79 -3.06
N LEU A 120 2.31 10.53 -3.19
CA LEU A 120 1.91 9.45 -2.27
C LEU A 120 2.69 9.46 -0.96
N SER A 121 3.94 9.93 -0.93
CA SER A 121 4.83 9.88 0.24
C SER A 121 5.11 11.25 0.87
N SER A 122 4.90 12.35 0.15
CA SER A 122 5.22 13.69 0.66
C SER A 122 4.43 14.09 1.91
N PRO A 123 5.05 14.91 2.81
CA PRO A 123 4.41 15.48 3.98
C PRO A 123 3.32 16.49 3.60
N PHE A 124 2.41 16.80 4.53
CA PHE A 124 1.19 17.56 4.25
C PHE A 124 1.44 18.90 3.53
N TYR A 125 2.42 19.68 3.98
CA TYR A 125 2.72 21.01 3.44
C TYR A 125 3.21 20.98 1.98
N ILE A 126 3.80 19.86 1.53
CA ILE A 126 4.19 19.63 0.13
C ILE A 126 3.03 19.01 -0.65
N TRP A 127 2.30 18.08 -0.03
CA TRP A 127 1.20 17.35 -0.64
C TRP A 127 0.05 18.27 -1.03
N LYS A 128 -0.39 19.16 -0.13
CA LYS A 128 -1.56 20.03 -0.33
C LYS A 128 -1.49 20.89 -1.61
N PRO A 129 -0.43 21.69 -1.85
CA PRO A 129 -0.35 22.50 -3.07
C PRO A 129 -0.26 21.64 -4.34
N ARG A 130 0.53 20.55 -4.31
CA ARG A 130 0.65 19.63 -5.46
C ARG A 130 -0.67 18.96 -5.80
N ARG A 131 -1.44 18.54 -4.79
CA ARG A 131 -2.76 17.91 -4.99
C ARG A 131 -3.76 18.89 -5.58
N LYS A 132 -3.73 20.17 -5.18
CA LYS A 132 -4.58 21.20 -5.76
C LYS A 132 -4.37 21.34 -7.26
N ILE A 133 -3.12 21.31 -7.72
CA ILE A 133 -2.78 21.37 -9.15
C ILE A 133 -3.26 20.10 -9.86
N LEU A 134 -2.92 18.93 -9.33
CA LEU A 134 -3.27 17.65 -9.93
C LEU A 134 -4.78 17.39 -10.02
N ASN A 135 -5.57 17.87 -9.05
CA ASN A 135 -7.03 17.72 -9.08
C ASN A 135 -7.66 18.33 -10.33
N ASN A 136 -7.06 19.37 -10.93
CA ASN A 136 -7.57 19.97 -12.16
C ASN A 136 -7.48 19.00 -13.35
N CYS A 137 -6.48 18.12 -13.38
CA CYS A 137 -6.29 17.09 -14.41
C CYS A 137 -7.26 15.90 -14.26
N PHE A 138 -7.98 15.78 -13.14
CA PHE A 138 -8.98 14.73 -12.94
C PHE A 138 -10.41 15.28 -13.00
N ARG A 139 -10.58 16.51 -13.47
CA ARG A 139 -11.90 17.06 -13.75
C ARG A 139 -12.52 16.37 -14.96
N TYR A 140 -13.84 16.25 -14.95
CA TYR A 140 -14.60 15.56 -15.99
C TYR A 140 -14.31 16.09 -17.40
N GLU A 141 -14.16 17.41 -17.56
CA GLU A 141 -13.89 18.02 -18.86
C GLU A 141 -12.58 17.50 -19.47
N PHE A 142 -11.52 17.44 -18.67
CA PHE A 142 -10.21 16.94 -19.09
C PHE A 142 -10.23 15.42 -19.32
N LEU A 143 -10.95 14.66 -18.49
CA LEU A 143 -11.11 13.21 -18.72
C LEU A 143 -11.81 12.92 -20.05
N LYS A 144 -12.77 13.77 -20.46
CA LYS A 144 -13.47 13.63 -21.73
C LYS A 144 -12.55 13.81 -22.94
N GLU A 145 -11.58 14.72 -22.84
CA GLU A 145 -10.57 14.97 -23.88
C GLU A 145 -9.68 13.74 -24.13
N HIS A 146 -9.48 12.89 -23.12
CA HIS A 146 -8.66 11.68 -23.22
C HIS A 146 -9.43 10.40 -23.59
N LEU A 147 -10.76 10.45 -23.72
CA LEU A 147 -11.57 9.30 -24.16
C LEU A 147 -11.15 8.71 -25.50
N PRO A 148 -10.74 9.50 -26.52
CA PRO A 148 -10.26 8.93 -27.79
C PRO A 148 -9.05 8.00 -27.60
N ILE A 149 -8.06 8.42 -26.80
CA ILE A 149 -6.85 7.64 -26.49
C ILE A 149 -7.22 6.36 -25.76
N LEU A 150 -8.08 6.46 -24.73
CA LEU A 150 -8.59 5.30 -23.99
C LEU A 150 -9.27 4.29 -24.91
N ASN A 151 -10.14 4.76 -25.81
CA ASN A 151 -10.85 3.90 -26.75
C ASN A 151 -9.91 3.24 -27.75
N GLU A 152 -8.97 3.98 -28.31
CA GLU A 152 -7.98 3.45 -29.26
C GLU A 152 -7.17 2.31 -28.62
N LYS A 153 -6.55 2.55 -27.46
CA LYS A 153 -5.73 1.54 -26.77
C LYS A 153 -6.57 0.37 -26.27
N SER A 154 -7.82 0.60 -25.87
CA SER A 154 -8.75 -0.47 -25.48
C SER A 154 -9.16 -1.34 -26.68
N GLN A 155 -9.40 -0.76 -27.85
CA GLN A 155 -9.67 -1.54 -29.06
C GLN A 155 -8.45 -2.35 -29.49
N PHE A 156 -7.24 -1.80 -29.33
CA PHE A 156 -6.01 -2.55 -29.56
C PHE A 156 -5.89 -3.75 -28.60
N LEU A 157 -6.15 -3.56 -27.31
CA LEU A 157 -6.20 -4.64 -26.32
C LEU A 157 -7.16 -5.76 -26.73
N VAL A 158 -8.35 -5.40 -27.24
CA VAL A 158 -9.33 -6.39 -27.74
C VAL A 158 -8.74 -7.20 -28.90
N LYS A 159 -7.98 -6.59 -29.81
CA LYS A 159 -7.30 -7.31 -30.90
C LYS A 159 -6.26 -8.29 -30.34
N CYS A 160 -5.42 -7.86 -29.41
CA CYS A 160 -4.43 -8.74 -28.76
C CYS A 160 -5.10 -9.92 -28.05
N LEU A 161 -6.19 -9.67 -27.32
CA LEU A 161 -6.90 -10.74 -26.60
C LEU A 161 -7.62 -11.71 -27.54
N LYS A 162 -8.07 -11.26 -28.73
CA LYS A 162 -8.65 -12.14 -29.75
C LYS A 162 -7.66 -13.20 -30.22
N GLU A 163 -6.38 -12.85 -30.41
CA GLU A 163 -5.34 -13.80 -30.83
C GLU A 163 -5.03 -14.85 -29.74
N GLU A 164 -5.24 -14.49 -28.47
CA GLU A 164 -5.04 -15.37 -27.33
C GLU A 164 -6.22 -16.33 -27.08
N THR A 165 -7.33 -16.23 -27.85
CA THR A 165 -8.49 -17.14 -27.72
C THR A 165 -8.21 -18.55 -28.25
N CYS A 166 -7.18 -18.71 -29.07
CA CYS A 166 -6.72 -20.00 -29.59
C CYS A 166 -5.91 -20.82 -28.57
N LYS A 167 -5.65 -20.28 -27.37
CA LYS A 167 -4.87 -20.93 -26.31
C LYS A 167 -5.79 -21.45 -25.21
N ASP A 168 -5.42 -22.58 -24.61
CA ASP A 168 -6.17 -23.16 -23.48
C ASP A 168 -6.16 -22.26 -22.23
N PHE A 169 -5.07 -21.51 -22.01
CA PHE A 169 -4.91 -20.60 -20.88
C PHE A 169 -4.18 -19.33 -21.27
N THR A 170 -4.77 -18.20 -20.91
CA THR A 170 -4.21 -16.87 -21.17
C THR A 170 -4.11 -16.06 -19.89
N LYS A 171 -2.90 -15.58 -19.57
CA LYS A 171 -2.67 -14.70 -18.42
C LYS A 171 -3.02 -13.26 -18.77
N ILE A 172 -4.26 -12.86 -18.48
CA ILE A 172 -4.81 -11.53 -18.81
C ILE A 172 -4.12 -10.35 -18.12
N VAL A 173 -3.43 -10.58 -17.00
CA VAL A 173 -2.80 -9.49 -16.23
C VAL A 173 -1.76 -8.74 -17.09
N LYS A 174 -0.95 -9.47 -17.86
CA LYS A 174 0.10 -8.86 -18.70
C LYS A 174 -0.48 -7.93 -19.79
N PRO A 175 -1.40 -8.36 -20.67
CA PRO A 175 -1.95 -7.49 -21.70
C PRO A 175 -2.73 -6.31 -21.11
N ILE A 176 -3.45 -6.48 -20.00
CA ILE A 176 -4.13 -5.38 -19.30
C ILE A 176 -3.12 -4.36 -18.76
N SER A 177 -2.04 -4.81 -18.12
CA SER A 177 -0.99 -3.91 -17.61
C SER A 177 -0.28 -3.14 -18.72
N LEU A 178 -0.03 -3.75 -19.88
CA LEU A 178 0.56 -3.08 -21.03
C LEU A 178 -0.39 -2.03 -21.62
N CYS A 179 -1.69 -2.33 -21.72
CA CYS A 179 -2.69 -1.37 -22.15
C CYS A 179 -2.80 -0.18 -21.18
N ALA A 180 -2.83 -0.44 -19.87
CA ALA A 180 -2.84 0.62 -18.87
C ALA A 180 -1.57 1.50 -18.95
N LEU A 181 -0.41 0.90 -19.22
CA LEU A 181 0.83 1.64 -19.42
C LEU A 181 0.74 2.56 -20.64
N ASP A 182 0.30 2.05 -21.80
CA ASP A 182 0.14 2.85 -23.01
C ASP A 182 -0.84 4.01 -22.79
N ILE A 183 -1.99 3.74 -22.16
CA ILE A 183 -2.98 4.77 -21.81
C ILE A 183 -2.35 5.85 -20.94
N ILE A 184 -1.66 5.47 -19.86
CA ILE A 184 -1.09 6.42 -18.91
C ILE A 184 0.03 7.23 -19.57
N SER A 185 0.91 6.58 -20.33
CA SER A 185 2.03 7.24 -20.99
C SER A 185 1.58 8.20 -22.08
N GLU A 186 0.56 7.85 -22.86
CA GLU A 186 0.05 8.73 -23.89
C GLU A 186 -0.80 9.87 -23.29
N THR A 187 -1.61 9.58 -22.27
CA THR A 187 -2.45 10.58 -21.60
C THR A 187 -1.65 11.58 -20.77
N ILE A 188 -0.68 11.11 -19.98
CA ILE A 188 0.06 11.96 -19.02
C ILE A 188 1.34 12.52 -19.63
N LEU A 189 2.08 11.69 -20.38
CA LEU A 189 3.40 12.07 -20.89
C LEU A 189 3.36 12.53 -22.35
N GLY A 190 2.24 12.31 -23.06
CA GLY A 190 2.12 12.63 -24.49
C GLY A 190 3.02 11.77 -25.38
N ILE A 191 3.49 10.63 -24.88
CA ILE A 191 4.39 9.72 -25.61
C ILE A 191 3.68 8.43 -25.97
N HIS A 192 3.85 8.00 -27.22
CA HIS A 192 3.40 6.70 -27.68
C HIS A 192 4.49 5.66 -27.43
N ILE A 193 4.30 4.79 -26.43
CA ILE A 193 5.27 3.73 -26.09
C ILE A 193 5.10 2.51 -27.00
N GLY A 194 3.87 2.16 -27.38
CA GLY A 194 3.59 0.94 -28.14
C GLY A 194 3.90 -0.32 -27.32
N ALA A 195 3.65 -0.28 -26.01
CA ALA A 195 3.95 -1.38 -25.09
C ALA A 195 3.16 -2.65 -25.42
N GLN A 196 1.95 -2.52 -25.99
CA GLN A 196 1.16 -3.66 -26.46
C GLN A 196 1.66 -4.26 -27.79
N GLU A 197 2.35 -3.49 -28.63
CA GLU A 197 2.88 -3.94 -29.94
C GLU A 197 4.26 -4.61 -29.80
N SER A 198 5.05 -4.13 -28.84
CA SER A 198 6.38 -4.62 -28.56
C SER A 198 6.35 -6.04 -27.98
N LYS A 199 6.87 -7.02 -28.75
CA LYS A 199 7.22 -8.36 -28.23
C LYS A 199 8.38 -8.33 -27.23
N LYS A 200 9.13 -7.22 -27.15
CA LYS A 200 10.14 -6.99 -26.10
C LYS A 200 9.44 -6.45 -24.87
N GLU A 201 9.73 -7.04 -23.71
CA GLU A 201 9.20 -6.53 -22.44
C GLU A 201 9.72 -5.09 -22.24
N PRO A 202 8.85 -4.10 -21.99
CA PRO A 202 9.30 -2.76 -21.65
C PRO A 202 10.19 -2.84 -20.40
N GLU A 203 11.37 -2.21 -20.43
CA GLU A 203 12.36 -2.23 -19.34
C GLU A 203 11.73 -1.85 -17.97
N PHE A 204 10.67 -1.03 -17.98
CA PHE A 204 9.91 -0.63 -16.80
C PHE A 204 9.23 -1.78 -16.04
N ILE A 205 8.89 -2.90 -16.68
CA ILE A 205 8.21 -4.03 -16.00
C ILE A 205 9.18 -4.85 -15.16
N HIS A 206 10.48 -4.82 -15.47
CA HIS A 206 11.51 -5.49 -14.67
C HIS A 206 11.82 -4.77 -13.36
N SER A 207 11.64 -3.45 -13.30
CA SER A 207 11.91 -2.61 -12.12
C SER A 207 10.89 -2.77 -10.99
N ALA A 208 9.74 -3.41 -11.26
CA ALA A 208 8.64 -3.59 -10.32
C ALA A 208 8.57 -5.02 -9.71
N LYS A 209 9.60 -5.84 -9.91
CA LYS A 209 9.72 -7.19 -9.31
C LYS A 209 10.50 -7.19 -8.00
#